data_AF-A0A8T2Z2H4-F1
#
_entry.id   AF-A0A8T2Z2H4-F1
#
_cell.length_a   1.000
_cell.length_b   1.000
_cell.length_c   1.000
_cell.angle_alpha   90.00
_cell.angle_beta   90.00
_cell.angle_gamma   90.00
#
_symmetry.space_group_name_H-M   'P 1'
#
loop_
_entity.id
_entity.type
_entity.pdbx_description
1 polymer ?
#
loop_
_entity_poly.entity_id
_entity_poly.type
_entity_poly.pdbx_seq_one_letter_code
_entity_poly.pdbx_strand_id
1 'polypeptide(L)'
;MKYGCKETVSYSKECDHEKSCIYATCSCPVSGCSFVSSSKQLYSHLSSIHVGDVKHFEYDCKIPVSFTASKKFVVLQEKKEGVVFILNNALQIMGNVIAVSCIGPSSKGGYFYELSANSKGNGLIFRSFTPCFRSRADNPPSLRFLLVPGGFFGSGEKVTLDLCIWRKDAYSFHHPKQ
;
A
#
# COMPACT_ATOMS: atom_id res chain seq x y z
N MET A 1 -1.86 19.30 18.47
CA MET A 1 -1.61 17.91 17.99
C MET A 1 -1.18 17.01 19.14
N LYS A 2 -1.69 15.77 19.23
CA LYS A 2 -1.57 14.89 20.43
C LYS A 2 -0.49 13.79 20.38
N TYR A 3 0.25 13.64 19.29
CA TYR A 3 1.12 12.47 19.05
C TYR A 3 2.63 12.78 18.99
N GLY A 4 3.07 13.82 19.70
CA GLY A 4 4.49 14.17 19.85
C GLY A 4 4.95 15.40 19.09
N CYS A 5 4.10 16.01 18.25
CA CYS A 5 4.39 17.33 17.68
C CYS A 5 4.30 18.41 18.77
N LYS A 6 5.41 19.10 19.04
CA LYS A 6 5.50 20.22 19.98
C LYS A 6 5.40 21.59 19.29
N GLU A 7 5.26 21.62 17.97
CA GLU A 7 5.14 22.86 17.22
C GLU A 7 3.79 23.50 17.52
N THR A 8 3.83 24.81 17.81
CA THR A 8 2.64 25.64 17.91
C THR A 8 2.47 26.37 16.59
N VAL A 9 1.52 25.92 15.77
CA VAL A 9 1.22 26.53 14.48
C VAL A 9 -0.05 27.37 14.59
N SER A 10 -0.11 28.48 13.87
CA SER A 10 -1.34 29.28 13.78
C SER A 10 -2.45 28.47 13.12
N TYR A 11 -3.70 28.74 13.49
CA TYR A 11 -4.88 28.05 12.94
C TYR A 11 -4.88 28.02 11.40
N SER A 12 -4.51 29.14 10.77
CA SER A 12 -4.39 29.26 9.30
C SER A 12 -3.36 28.33 8.65
N LYS A 13 -2.41 27.80 9.41
CA LYS A 13 -1.32 26.92 8.94
C LYS A 13 -1.48 25.47 9.42
N GLU A 14 -2.51 25.18 10.21
CA GLU A 14 -2.69 23.86 10.83
C GLU A 14 -2.88 22.75 9.79
N CYS A 15 -3.69 23.00 8.75
CA CYS A 15 -3.92 22.05 7.66
C CYS A 15 -2.63 21.75 6.87
N ASP A 16 -1.81 22.77 6.61
CA ASP A 16 -0.55 22.61 5.87
C ASP A 16 0.55 21.96 6.72
N HIS A 17 0.57 22.27 8.02
CA HIS A 17 1.40 21.55 8.98
C HIS A 17 0.98 20.08 9.06
N GLU A 18 -0.31 19.76 9.16
CA GLU A 18 -0.79 18.37 9.22
C GLU A 18 -0.43 17.56 7.96
N LYS A 19 -0.42 18.19 6.78
CA LYS A 19 0.03 17.54 5.55
C LYS A 19 1.52 17.17 5.55
N SER A 20 2.35 17.94 6.25
CA SER A 20 3.81 17.76 6.24
C SER A 20 4.36 17.15 7.53
N CYS A 21 3.58 17.14 8.61
CA CYS A 21 3.99 16.70 9.94
C CYS A 21 4.28 15.19 9.98
N ILE A 22 5.48 14.83 10.42
CA ILE A 22 5.88 13.43 10.64
C ILE A 22 5.04 12.74 11.73
N TYR A 23 4.41 13.53 12.60
CA TYR A 23 3.54 13.06 13.68
C TYR A 23 2.05 13.09 13.30
N ALA A 24 1.74 13.39 12.04
CA ALA A 24 0.36 13.34 11.55
C ALA A 24 -0.23 11.94 11.75
N THR A 25 -1.51 11.89 12.10
CA THR A 25 -2.22 10.63 12.34
C THR A 25 -2.48 9.89 11.04
N CYS A 26 -2.60 8.57 11.15
CA CYS A 26 -3.01 7.68 10.09
C CYS A 26 -4.26 6.91 10.55
N SER A 27 -5.20 6.70 9.64
CA SER A 27 -6.40 5.90 9.88
C SER A 27 -6.14 4.43 9.57
N CYS A 28 -6.76 3.54 10.35
CA CYS A 28 -6.71 2.12 10.08
C CYS A 28 -7.33 1.80 8.72
N PRO A 29 -6.64 1.05 7.85
CA PRO A 29 -7.16 0.73 6.52
C PRO A 29 -8.10 -0.47 6.50
N VAL A 30 -8.38 -1.11 7.64
CA VAL A 30 -9.33 -2.22 7.72
C VAL A 30 -10.76 -1.68 7.73
N SER A 31 -11.62 -2.24 6.89
CA SER A 31 -13.01 -1.77 6.75
C SER A 31 -13.79 -1.90 8.06
N GLY A 32 -14.48 -0.83 8.46
CA GLY A 32 -15.26 -0.78 9.69
C GLY A 32 -14.45 -0.43 10.95
N CYS A 33 -13.13 -0.31 10.86
CA CYS A 33 -12.29 0.11 11.98
C CYS A 33 -12.13 1.64 11.99
N SER A 34 -12.49 2.29 13.10
CA SER A 34 -12.38 3.75 13.30
C SER A 34 -11.09 4.19 13.99
N PHE A 35 -10.11 3.28 14.15
CA PHE A 35 -8.86 3.59 14.83
C PHE A 35 -8.03 4.62 14.04
N VAL A 36 -7.61 5.69 14.71
CA VAL A 36 -6.77 6.77 14.15
C VAL A 36 -5.70 7.14 15.16
N SER A 37 -4.42 7.03 14.78
CA SER A 37 -3.30 7.36 15.67
C SER A 37 -2.01 7.61 14.87
N SER A 38 -0.88 7.82 15.54
CA SER A 38 0.43 7.84 14.86
C SER A 38 0.66 6.55 14.05
N SER A 39 1.49 6.62 13.00
CA SER A 39 1.83 5.45 12.17
C SER A 39 2.35 4.27 12.99
N LYS A 40 3.25 4.51 13.96
CA LYS A 40 3.78 3.46 14.84
C LYS A 40 2.69 2.77 15.66
N GLN A 41 1.74 3.53 16.21
CA GLN A 41 0.62 2.97 16.97
C GLN A 41 -0.36 2.23 16.06
N LEU A 42 -0.59 2.74 14.85
CA LEU A 42 -1.39 2.03 13.83
C LEU A 42 -0.75 0.68 13.46
N TYR A 43 0.57 0.64 13.29
CA TYR A 43 1.28 -0.60 12.96
C TYR A 43 1.10 -1.64 14.07
N SER A 44 1.29 -1.22 15.33
CA SER A 44 1.05 -2.09 16.48
C SER A 44 -0.42 -2.54 16.57
N HIS A 45 -1.36 -1.63 16.30
CA HIS A 45 -2.80 -1.92 16.31
C HIS A 45 -3.16 -3.00 15.29
N LEU A 46 -2.64 -2.94 14.06
CA LEU A 46 -2.90 -3.96 13.04
C LEU A 46 -2.35 -5.33 13.48
N SER A 47 -1.15 -5.36 14.04
CA SER A 47 -0.52 -6.62 14.48
C SER A 47 -1.14 -7.23 15.74
N SER A 48 -1.96 -6.47 16.50
CA SER A 48 -2.61 -6.97 17.72
C SER A 48 -4.12 -7.20 17.57
N ILE A 49 -4.80 -6.37 16.78
CA ILE A 49 -6.26 -6.40 16.62
C ILE A 49 -6.67 -7.07 15.31
N HIS A 50 -5.89 -6.91 14.24
CA HIS A 50 -6.24 -7.35 12.88
C HIS A 50 -5.32 -8.46 12.35
N VAL A 51 -4.90 -9.37 13.24
CA VAL A 51 -3.93 -10.44 12.94
C VAL A 51 -4.35 -11.31 11.73
N GLY A 52 -5.66 -11.54 11.55
CA GLY A 52 -6.20 -12.33 10.44
C GLY A 52 -6.47 -11.55 9.15
N ASP A 53 -6.51 -10.21 9.20
CA ASP A 53 -6.86 -9.36 8.06
C ASP A 53 -5.64 -8.84 7.30
N VAL A 54 -4.45 -9.00 7.88
CA VAL A 54 -3.19 -8.44 7.38
C VAL A 54 -2.28 -9.55 6.86
N LYS A 55 -1.73 -9.33 5.68
CA LYS A 55 -0.70 -10.19 5.11
C LYS A 55 0.69 -9.63 5.37
N HIS A 56 1.50 -10.40 6.10
CA HIS A 56 2.87 -9.98 6.42
C HIS A 56 3.85 -10.24 5.27
N PHE A 57 4.80 -9.33 5.09
CA PHE A 57 5.84 -9.43 4.06
C PHE A 57 7.17 -8.82 4.53
N GLU A 58 8.23 -9.03 3.75
CA GLU A 58 9.54 -8.42 3.95
C GLU A 58 9.94 -7.68 2.68
N TYR A 59 10.66 -6.57 2.82
CA TYR A 59 11.18 -5.82 1.67
C TYR A 59 12.12 -6.68 0.80
N ASP A 60 12.23 -6.30 -0.46
CA ASP A 60 13.16 -6.86 -1.45
C ASP A 60 12.91 -8.36 -1.77
N CYS A 61 11.81 -8.92 -1.25
CA CYS A 61 11.34 -10.28 -1.48
C CYS A 61 10.06 -10.29 -2.30
N LYS A 62 9.99 -11.14 -3.33
CA LYS A 62 8.75 -11.42 -4.05
C LYS A 62 7.83 -12.26 -3.17
N ILE A 63 6.61 -11.78 -2.96
CA ILE A 63 5.57 -12.50 -2.22
C ILE A 63 4.33 -12.72 -3.11
N PRO A 64 3.74 -13.92 -3.12
CA PRO A 64 2.49 -14.15 -3.82
C PRO A 64 1.34 -13.54 -3.01
N VAL A 65 0.48 -12.75 -3.64
CA VAL A 65 -0.74 -12.17 -3.08
C VAL A 65 -1.93 -12.66 -3.88
N SER A 66 -2.78 -13.45 -3.24
CA SER A 66 -3.99 -14.00 -3.87
C SER A 66 -5.26 -13.41 -3.29
N PHE A 67 -6.23 -13.10 -4.15
CA PHE A 67 -7.53 -12.54 -3.79
C PHE A 67 -8.55 -12.84 -4.89
N THR A 68 -9.85 -12.70 -4.60
CA THR A 68 -10.90 -12.82 -5.63
C THR A 68 -10.95 -11.54 -6.46
N ALA A 69 -11.34 -11.63 -7.73
CA ALA A 69 -11.46 -10.47 -8.62
C ALA A 69 -12.38 -9.37 -8.06
N SER A 70 -13.36 -9.74 -7.22
CA SER A 70 -14.28 -8.83 -6.53
C SER A 70 -13.72 -8.21 -5.22
N LYS A 71 -12.65 -8.76 -4.64
CA LYS A 71 -12.05 -8.23 -3.40
C LYS A 71 -11.45 -6.86 -3.66
N LYS A 72 -11.96 -5.81 -3.00
CA LYS A 72 -11.53 -4.42 -3.25
C LYS A 72 -10.08 -4.11 -2.88
N PHE A 73 -9.52 -4.79 -1.88
CA PHE A 73 -8.14 -4.56 -1.46
C PHE A 73 -7.60 -5.68 -0.57
N VAL A 74 -6.28 -5.71 -0.41
CA VAL A 74 -5.55 -6.51 0.57
C VAL A 74 -4.67 -5.59 1.41
N VAL A 75 -4.69 -5.77 2.73
CA VAL A 75 -3.80 -5.05 3.66
C VAL A 75 -2.52 -5.86 3.83
N LEU A 76 -1.39 -5.20 3.65
CA LEU A 76 -0.05 -5.77 3.76
C LEU A 76 0.71 -5.03 4.85
N GLN A 77 1.49 -5.75 5.65
CA GLN A 77 2.33 -5.15 6.68
C GLN A 77 3.74 -5.72 6.67
N GLU A 78 4.73 -4.83 6.57
CA GLU A 78 6.14 -5.23 6.61
C GLU A 78 6.52 -5.67 8.02
N LYS A 79 7.24 -6.79 8.15
CA LYS A 79 7.46 -7.47 9.43
C LYS A 79 8.37 -6.72 10.42
N LYS A 80 9.34 -5.94 9.94
CA LYS A 80 10.37 -5.34 10.80
C LYS A 80 10.02 -3.93 11.25
N GLU A 81 9.65 -3.07 10.31
CA GLU A 81 9.29 -1.68 10.54
C GLU A 81 7.79 -1.48 10.77
N GLY A 82 6.97 -2.48 10.42
CA GLY A 82 5.52 -2.43 10.57
C GLY A 82 4.82 -1.62 9.47
N VAL A 83 5.53 -1.15 8.45
CA VAL A 83 4.96 -0.26 7.42
C VAL A 83 3.82 -0.95 6.68
N VAL A 84 2.74 -0.19 6.49
CA VAL A 84 1.49 -0.72 5.97
C VAL A 84 1.33 -0.31 4.50
N PHE A 85 0.93 -1.28 3.68
CA PHE A 85 0.63 -1.09 2.27
C PHE A 85 -0.73 -1.67 1.94
N ILE A 86 -1.40 -1.07 0.97
CA ILE A 86 -2.68 -1.54 0.45
C ILE A 86 -2.47 -1.93 -1.01
N LEU A 87 -2.74 -3.19 -1.34
CA LEU A 87 -2.94 -3.60 -2.71
C LEU A 87 -4.41 -3.33 -3.04
N ASN A 88 -4.66 -2.25 -3.77
CA ASN A 88 -5.98 -1.84 -4.21
C ASN A 88 -6.35 -2.60 -5.47
N ASN A 89 -7.61 -3.01 -5.57
CA ASN A 89 -8.16 -3.75 -6.68
C ASN A 89 -9.54 -3.18 -7.06
N ALA A 90 -9.71 -2.83 -8.32
CA ALA A 90 -10.98 -2.41 -8.88
C ALA A 90 -11.32 -3.27 -10.10
N LEU A 91 -12.47 -3.94 -10.05
CA LEU A 91 -13.00 -4.70 -11.18
C LEU A 91 -13.42 -3.75 -12.30
N GLN A 92 -13.05 -4.09 -13.53
CA GLN A 92 -13.34 -3.36 -14.77
C GLN A 92 -13.82 -4.35 -15.84
N ILE A 93 -14.34 -3.82 -16.95
CA ILE A 93 -14.88 -4.62 -18.07
C ILE A 93 -13.84 -5.62 -18.61
N MET A 94 -12.58 -5.20 -18.75
CA MET A 94 -11.51 -6.00 -19.36
C MET A 94 -10.67 -6.81 -18.36
N GLY A 95 -10.93 -6.68 -17.05
CA GLY A 95 -10.12 -7.29 -16.00
C GLY A 95 -10.07 -6.45 -14.73
N ASN A 96 -8.92 -6.40 -14.07
CA ASN A 96 -8.78 -5.72 -12.78
C ASN A 96 -7.69 -4.65 -12.83
N VAL A 97 -8.01 -3.46 -12.32
CA VAL A 97 -7.06 -2.36 -12.12
C VAL A 97 -6.45 -2.49 -10.73
N ILE A 98 -5.13 -2.60 -10.69
CA ILE A 98 -4.38 -2.95 -9.49
C ILE A 98 -3.28 -1.93 -9.23
N ALA A 99 -3.25 -1.42 -8.00
CA ALA A 99 -2.26 -0.42 -7.59
C ALA A 99 -1.88 -0.60 -6.11
N VAL A 100 -0.64 -0.24 -5.76
CA VAL A 100 -0.15 -0.30 -4.38
C VAL A 100 -0.08 1.10 -3.78
N SER A 101 -0.60 1.29 -2.57
CA SER A 101 -0.50 2.54 -1.79
C SER A 101 0.13 2.31 -0.42
N CYS A 102 1.05 3.17 0.00
CA CYS A 102 1.61 3.15 1.37
C CYS A 102 0.68 3.90 2.34
N ILE A 103 0.55 3.42 3.57
CA ILE A 103 -0.08 4.13 4.69
C ILE A 103 0.98 4.68 5.65
N GLY A 104 0.99 5.99 5.82
CA GLY A 104 1.93 6.71 6.67
C GLY A 104 1.83 8.22 6.52
N PRO A 105 2.53 9.00 7.36
CA PRO A 105 2.61 10.44 7.21
C PRO A 105 3.28 10.79 5.87
N SER A 106 2.80 11.84 5.20
CA SER A 106 3.23 12.18 3.84
C SER A 106 4.71 12.61 3.75
N SER A 107 5.31 13.02 4.86
CA SER A 107 6.75 13.30 4.99
C SER A 107 7.63 12.06 5.00
N LYS A 108 7.08 10.85 5.15
CA LYS A 108 7.86 9.59 5.13
C LYS A 108 8.40 9.23 3.74
N GLY A 109 8.05 9.99 2.70
CA GLY A 109 8.42 9.72 1.33
C GLY A 109 7.56 8.62 0.70
N GLY A 110 8.18 7.63 0.06
CA GLY A 110 7.47 6.56 -0.63
C GLY A 110 8.37 5.38 -1.00
N TYR A 111 7.79 4.41 -1.69
CA TYR A 111 8.39 3.11 -1.97
C TYR A 111 8.25 2.75 -3.43
N PHE A 112 9.21 1.99 -3.95
CA PHE A 112 9.08 1.34 -5.24
C PHE A 112 8.44 -0.02 -5.08
N TYR A 113 7.71 -0.45 -6.09
CA TYR A 113 7.12 -1.78 -6.10
C TYR A 113 7.07 -2.36 -7.50
N GLU A 114 7.04 -3.68 -7.56
CA GLU A 114 6.82 -4.47 -8.77
C GLU A 114 5.63 -5.39 -8.53
N LEU A 115 4.69 -5.38 -9.47
CA LEU A 115 3.62 -6.36 -9.60
C LEU A 115 3.95 -7.27 -10.78
N SER A 116 3.87 -8.57 -10.59
CA SER A 116 3.97 -9.56 -11.66
C SER A 116 2.70 -10.42 -11.70
N ALA A 117 2.11 -10.57 -12.88
CA ALA A 117 1.00 -11.47 -13.14
C ALA A 117 1.41 -12.47 -14.22
N ASN A 118 1.11 -13.76 -14.05
CA ASN A 118 1.50 -14.79 -15.02
C ASN A 118 0.29 -15.66 -15.39
N SER A 119 0.15 -16.01 -16.67
CA SER A 119 -0.91 -16.90 -17.17
C SER A 119 -0.49 -17.59 -18.46
N LYS A 120 -0.50 -18.94 -18.47
CA LYS A 120 -0.31 -19.80 -19.66
C LYS A 120 0.83 -19.35 -20.60
N GLY A 121 1.99 -19.01 -20.04
CA GLY A 121 3.17 -18.57 -20.79
C GLY A 121 3.27 -17.06 -21.03
N ASN A 122 2.23 -16.29 -20.72
CA ASN A 122 2.25 -14.83 -20.73
C ASN A 122 2.58 -14.27 -19.34
N GLY A 123 3.32 -13.17 -19.30
CA GLY A 123 3.66 -12.45 -18.08
C GLY A 123 3.45 -10.96 -18.24
N LEU A 124 2.91 -10.32 -17.22
CA LEU A 124 2.85 -8.87 -17.08
C LEU A 124 3.73 -8.48 -15.91
N ILE A 125 4.61 -7.49 -16.12
CA ILE A 125 5.41 -6.90 -15.05
C ILE A 125 5.15 -5.41 -15.08
N PHE A 126 4.79 -4.86 -13.92
CA PHE A 126 4.56 -3.45 -13.73
C PHE A 126 5.38 -2.94 -12.57
N ARG A 127 6.19 -1.92 -12.83
CA ARG A 127 7.01 -1.25 -11.81
C ARG A 127 6.53 0.18 -11.62
N SER A 128 6.44 0.61 -10.38
CA SER A 128 5.97 1.95 -10.07
C SER A 128 6.46 2.42 -8.71
N PHE A 129 6.11 3.66 -8.37
CA PHE A 129 6.41 4.30 -7.11
C PHE A 129 5.13 4.79 -6.45
N THR A 130 5.03 4.60 -5.14
CA THR A 130 3.89 5.02 -4.34
C THR A 130 4.32 5.90 -3.15
N PRO A 131 3.79 7.13 -3.02
CA PRO A 131 3.96 7.91 -1.80
C PRO A 131 3.09 7.34 -0.67
N CYS A 132 3.36 7.79 0.56
CA CYS A 132 2.52 7.42 1.71
C CYS A 132 1.34 8.39 1.89
N PHE A 133 0.19 7.81 2.22
CA PHE A 133 -1.06 8.51 2.49
C PHE A 133 -1.53 8.24 3.92
N ARG A 134 -2.23 9.19 4.53
CA ARG A 134 -2.71 9.04 5.91
C ARG A 134 -3.89 8.06 6.05
N SER A 135 -4.55 7.73 4.95
CA SER A 135 -5.68 6.80 4.93
C SER A 135 -5.74 6.07 3.59
N ARG A 136 -6.49 4.96 3.55
CA ARG A 136 -6.81 4.26 2.31
C ARG A 136 -7.62 5.19 1.39
N ALA A 137 -7.29 5.20 0.10
CA ALA A 137 -8.14 5.81 -0.91
C ALA A 137 -9.20 4.80 -1.36
N ASP A 138 -10.46 5.23 -1.51
CA ASP A 138 -11.52 4.33 -1.97
C ASP A 138 -11.39 3.94 -3.45
N ASN A 139 -10.57 4.68 -4.21
CA ASN A 139 -10.19 4.37 -5.58
C ASN A 139 -8.67 4.39 -5.74
N PRO A 140 -8.08 3.49 -6.55
CA PRO A 140 -6.65 3.52 -6.83
C PRO A 140 -6.25 4.89 -7.46
N PRO A 141 -5.11 5.48 -7.08
CA PRO A 141 -4.68 6.77 -7.62
C PRO A 141 -4.60 6.76 -9.15
N SER A 142 -5.21 7.76 -9.78
CA SER A 142 -5.70 7.79 -11.16
C SER A 142 -4.68 7.68 -12.31
N LEU A 143 -3.39 7.39 -12.06
CA LEU A 143 -2.37 7.36 -13.13
C LEU A 143 -1.29 6.26 -13.00
N ARG A 144 -1.30 5.42 -11.96
CA ARG A 144 -0.23 4.43 -11.73
C ARG A 144 -0.77 3.08 -11.29
N PHE A 145 -1.29 2.33 -12.25
CA PHE A 145 -1.87 1.01 -12.04
C PHE A 145 -1.45 0.02 -13.12
N LEU A 146 -1.56 -1.27 -12.78
CA LEU A 146 -1.52 -2.37 -13.72
C LEU A 146 -2.96 -2.82 -14.01
N LEU A 147 -3.36 -2.84 -15.29
CA LEU A 147 -4.55 -3.57 -15.71
C LEU A 147 -4.16 -5.04 -15.94
N VAL A 148 -4.70 -5.93 -15.11
CA VAL A 148 -4.54 -7.38 -15.28
C VAL A 148 -5.76 -7.90 -16.05
N PRO A 149 -5.58 -8.38 -17.29
CA PRO A 149 -6.70 -8.86 -18.10
C PRO A 149 -7.39 -10.07 -17.48
N GLY A 150 -8.69 -10.24 -17.76
CA GLY A 150 -9.49 -11.37 -17.26
C GLY A 150 -8.88 -12.75 -17.51
N GLY A 151 -8.17 -12.94 -18.63
CA GLY A 151 -7.48 -14.19 -18.97
C GLY A 151 -6.30 -14.56 -18.06
N PHE A 152 -5.91 -13.68 -17.14
CA PHE A 152 -4.91 -13.97 -16.11
C PHE A 152 -5.53 -14.57 -14.82
N PHE A 153 -6.85 -14.61 -14.71
CA PHE A 153 -7.51 -15.16 -13.54
C PHE A 153 -7.69 -16.67 -13.68
N GLY A 154 -7.36 -17.39 -12.60
CA GLY A 154 -7.52 -18.84 -12.56
C GLY A 154 -8.99 -19.24 -12.47
N SER A 155 -9.23 -20.56 -12.44
CA SER A 155 -10.56 -21.11 -12.14
C SER A 155 -11.10 -20.53 -10.81
N GLY A 156 -12.32 -19.98 -10.83
CA GLY A 156 -12.97 -19.41 -9.65
C GLY A 156 -12.64 -17.93 -9.37
N GLU A 157 -12.29 -17.15 -10.41
CA GLU A 157 -12.04 -15.69 -10.33
C GLU A 157 -10.94 -15.30 -9.35
N LYS A 158 -10.05 -16.23 -8.99
CA LYS A 158 -8.92 -15.98 -8.11
C LYS A 158 -7.76 -15.39 -8.91
N VAL A 159 -7.31 -14.22 -8.48
CA VAL A 159 -6.12 -13.55 -8.96
C VAL A 159 -4.96 -13.91 -8.05
N THR A 160 -3.79 -14.20 -8.61
CA THR A 160 -2.54 -14.29 -7.84
C THR A 160 -1.49 -13.43 -8.53
N LEU A 161 -0.90 -12.51 -7.78
CA LEU A 161 0.17 -11.64 -8.23
C LEU A 161 1.39 -11.85 -7.36
N ASP A 162 2.58 -11.75 -7.92
CA ASP A 162 3.78 -11.55 -7.13
C ASP A 162 3.99 -10.06 -6.90
N LEU A 163 4.15 -9.68 -5.64
CA LEU A 163 4.44 -8.32 -5.21
C LEU A 163 5.84 -8.27 -4.61
N CYS A 164 6.66 -7.33 -5.05
CA CYS A 164 7.90 -6.95 -4.37
C CYS A 164 7.84 -5.46 -4.05
N ILE A 165 8.33 -5.06 -2.88
CA ILE A 165 8.42 -3.66 -2.46
C ILE A 165 9.84 -3.38 -2.01
N TRP A 166 10.40 -2.28 -2.50
CA TRP A 166 11.73 -1.81 -2.14
C TRP A 166 11.65 -0.47 -1.40
N ARG A 167 12.55 -0.28 -0.44
CA ARG A 167 12.84 1.05 0.09
C ARG A 167 13.36 1.94 -1.03
N LYS A 168 13.06 3.25 -0.97
CA LYS A 168 13.49 4.23 -1.96
C LYS A 168 15.01 4.18 -2.21
N ASP A 169 15.79 4.07 -1.14
CA ASP A 169 17.25 4.12 -1.22
C ASP A 169 17.85 2.79 -1.72
N ALA A 170 17.17 1.66 -1.47
CA ALA A 170 17.61 0.34 -1.90
C ALA A 170 17.32 0.07 -3.39
N TYR A 171 16.26 0.69 -3.96
CA TYR A 171 15.85 0.44 -5.35
C TYR A 171 16.94 0.79 -6.37
N SER A 172 17.68 1.88 -6.16
CA SER A 172 18.72 2.33 -7.10
C SER A 172 19.90 1.37 -7.20
N PHE A 173 20.14 0.53 -6.18
CA PHE A 173 21.20 -0.49 -6.20
C PHE A 173 20.82 -1.68 -7.08
N HIS A 174 19.55 -2.08 -7.10
CA HIS A 174 19.06 -3.18 -7.94
C HIS A 174 18.71 -2.74 -9.36
N HIS A 175 18.45 -1.45 -9.56
CA HIS A 175 18.08 -0.87 -10.85
C HIS A 175 18.87 0.43 -11.10
N PRO A 176 20.16 0.33 -11.46
CA PRO A 176 20.95 1.49 -11.86
C PRO A 176 20.28 2.19 -13.05
N LYS A 177 20.24 3.53 -13.01
CA LYS A 177 19.75 4.32 -14.14
C LYS A 177 20.65 4.04 -15.35
N GLN A 178 20.03 3.66 -16.46
CA GLN A 178 20.69 3.64 -17.78
C GLN A 178 21.07 5.07 -18.18
#